data_AF-A0A5E6RJ62-F1
#
_entry.id   AF-A0A5E6RJ62-F1
#
_cell.length_a   1.000
_cell.length_b   1.000
_cell.length_c   1.000
_cell.angle_alpha   90.00
_cell.angle_beta   90.00
_cell.angle_gamma   90.00
#
_symmetry.space_group_name_H-M   'P 1'
#
loop_
_entity.id
_entity.type
_entity.pdbx_description
1 polymer ?
#
loop_
_entity_poly.entity_id
_entity_poly.type
_entity_poly.pdbx_seq_one_letter_code
_entity_poly.pdbx_strand_id
1 'polypeptide(L)'
;MKYPLRPLVFWPTFLILLAAVIASYVDLNAFLAVSKQLNTTILDNFSWLFSAGSFAMVVLTGIVYLLQLGKVRIGGENAKPMLSKWRWFMVALCTTLAVGVLIWTTAEPLYRLYSPPTSLPIEAGSAAAKSFAMSTMFLH
;
A
#
# COMPACT_ATOMS: atom_id res chain seq x y z
N MET A 1 -5.18 18.71 30.37
CA MET A 1 -5.16 18.27 28.96
C MET A 1 -6.52 17.71 28.62
N LYS A 2 -7.24 18.24 27.62
CA LYS A 2 -8.63 17.85 27.30
C LYS A 2 -8.77 16.45 26.67
N TYR A 3 -7.66 15.79 26.34
CA TYR A 3 -7.63 14.43 25.77
C TYR A 3 -6.53 13.63 26.46
N PRO A 4 -6.85 12.73 27.41
CA PRO A 4 -5.83 11.88 28.05
C PRO A 4 -5.29 10.86 27.04
N LEU A 5 -4.00 10.50 27.17
CA LEU A 5 -3.41 9.39 26.44
C LEU A 5 -4.19 8.12 26.76
N ARG A 6 -4.58 7.37 25.71
CA ARG A 6 -5.26 6.07 25.87
C ARG A 6 -4.19 4.99 26.09
N PRO A 7 -3.96 4.52 27.34
CA PRO A 7 -2.78 3.72 27.65
C PRO A 7 -2.78 2.38 26.92
N LEU A 8 -3.97 1.78 26.74
CA LEU A 8 -4.17 0.51 26.05
C LEU A 8 -3.86 0.55 24.55
N VAL A 9 -3.89 1.73 23.92
CA VAL A 9 -3.53 1.89 22.50
C VAL A 9 -2.06 2.29 22.37
N PHE A 10 -1.63 3.20 23.23
CA PHE A 10 -0.29 3.78 23.17
C PHE A 10 0.80 2.77 23.57
N TRP A 11 0.69 2.14 24.74
CA TRP A 11 1.79 1.33 25.27
C TRP A 11 2.07 0.08 24.45
N PRO A 12 1.08 -0.72 24.00
CA PRO A 12 1.39 -1.90 23.19
C PRO A 12 2.08 -1.55 21.87
N THR A 13 1.59 -0.55 21.15
CA THR A 13 2.18 -0.12 19.87
C THR A 13 3.59 0.46 20.06
N PHE A 14 3.77 1.31 21.08
CA PHE A 14 5.07 1.87 21.41
C PHE A 14 6.09 0.81 21.79
N LEU A 15 5.72 -0.14 22.65
CA LEU A 15 6.62 -1.20 23.12
C LEU A 15 7.03 -2.15 21.99
N ILE A 16 6.11 -2.50 21.09
CA ILE A 16 6.43 -3.33 19.91
C ILE A 16 7.43 -2.60 19.00
N LEU A 17 7.20 -1.32 18.72
CA LEU A 17 8.10 -0.52 17.90
C LEU A 17 9.48 -0.37 18.56
N LEU A 18 9.51 -0.06 19.86
CA LEU A 18 10.74 0.07 20.62
C LEU A 18 11.53 -1.25 20.64
N ALA A 19 10.86 -2.38 20.85
CA ALA A 19 11.49 -3.69 20.80
C ALA A 19 12.09 -4.00 19.43
N ALA A 20 11.40 -3.65 18.34
CA ALA A 20 11.93 -3.83 16.97
C ALA A 20 13.17 -2.96 16.72
N VAL A 21 13.16 -1.71 17.20
CA VAL A 21 14.34 -0.81 17.10
C VAL A 21 15.53 -1.36 17.89
N ILE A 22 15.30 -1.79 19.13
CA ILE A 22 16.36 -2.38 19.97
C ILE A 22 16.90 -3.66 19.32
N ALA A 23 16.03 -4.55 18.84
CA ALA A 23 16.45 -5.79 18.18
C ALA A 23 17.31 -5.51 16.93
N SER A 24 16.89 -4.57 16.09
CA SER A 24 17.64 -4.14 14.90
C SER A 24 19.00 -3.51 15.24
N TYR A 25 19.08 -2.77 16.35
CA TYR A 25 20.32 -2.15 16.80
C TYR A 25 21.32 -3.17 17.40
N VAL A 26 20.83 -4.17 18.12
CA VAL A 26 21.67 -5.20 18.77
C VAL A 26 22.24 -6.18 17.76
N ASP A 27 21.41 -6.72 16.87
CA ASP A 27 21.84 -7.63 15.80
C ASP A 27 20.97 -7.46 14.56
N LEU A 28 21.48 -6.65 13.63
CA LEU A 28 20.81 -6.37 12.37
C LEU A 28 20.64 -7.63 11.51
N ASN A 29 21.62 -8.55 11.50
CA ASN A 29 21.58 -9.72 10.64
C ASN A 29 20.51 -10.70 11.11
N ALA A 30 20.44 -10.95 12.41
CA ALA A 30 19.39 -11.78 13.00
C ALA A 30 18.01 -11.16 12.77
N PHE A 31 17.86 -9.85 12.97
CA PHE A 31 16.60 -9.13 12.74
C PHE A 31 16.13 -9.25 11.28
N LEU A 32 17.03 -9.05 10.31
CA LEU A 32 16.72 -9.18 8.89
C LEU A 32 16.37 -10.62 8.52
N ALA A 33 17.07 -11.62 9.05
CA ALA A 33 16.78 -13.03 8.80
C ALA A 33 15.37 -13.40 9.26
N VAL A 34 15.00 -13.03 10.50
CA VAL A 34 13.66 -13.28 11.05
C VAL A 34 12.60 -12.52 10.25
N SER A 35 12.82 -11.23 9.97
CA SER A 35 11.88 -10.40 9.22
C SER A 35 11.63 -10.94 7.81
N LYS A 36 12.68 -11.42 7.12
CA LYS A 36 12.57 -12.06 5.82
C LYS A 36 11.82 -13.39 5.89
N GLN A 37 12.12 -14.23 6.89
CA GLN A 37 11.42 -15.50 7.08
C GLN A 37 9.92 -15.30 7.33
N LEU A 38 9.55 -14.32 8.17
CA LEU A 38 8.17 -13.96 8.42
C LEU A 38 7.49 -13.44 7.14
N ASN A 39 8.15 -12.55 6.40
CA ASN A 39 7.62 -12.04 5.14
C ASN A 39 7.37 -13.17 4.12
N THR A 40 8.34 -14.05 3.91
CA THR A 40 8.19 -15.22 3.03
C THR A 40 7.05 -16.12 3.49
N THR A 41 6.97 -16.43 4.78
CA THR A 41 5.88 -17.28 5.33
C THR A 41 4.50 -16.65 5.09
N ILE A 42 4.38 -15.33 5.26
CA ILE A 42 3.13 -14.61 4.98
C ILE A 42 2.80 -14.67 3.49
N LEU A 43 3.76 -14.42 2.61
CA LEU A 43 3.53 -14.42 1.16
C LEU A 43 3.18 -15.84 0.66
N ASP A 44 3.82 -16.88 1.17
CA ASP A 44 3.56 -18.25 0.75
C ASP A 44 2.15 -18.72 1.11
N ASN A 45 1.63 -18.30 2.28
CA ASN A 45 0.32 -18.75 2.77
C ASN A 45 -0.83 -17.78 2.44
N PHE A 46 -0.55 -16.47 2.38
CA PHE A 46 -1.59 -15.42 2.32
C PHE A 46 -1.47 -14.52 1.09
N SER A 47 -0.55 -14.74 0.14
CA SER A 47 -0.45 -13.95 -1.11
C SER A 47 -1.79 -13.85 -1.86
N TRP A 48 -2.53 -14.96 -1.96
CA TRP A 48 -3.83 -14.99 -2.62
C TRP A 48 -4.85 -14.06 -1.94
N LEU A 49 -4.79 -13.90 -0.61
CA LEU A 49 -5.68 -13.03 0.15
C LEU A 49 -5.39 -11.56 -0.14
N PHE A 50 -4.12 -11.18 -0.30
CA PHE A 50 -3.75 -9.82 -0.71
C PHE A 50 -4.27 -9.52 -2.12
N SER A 51 -4.06 -10.41 -3.09
CA SER A 51 -4.54 -10.21 -4.47
C SER A 51 -6.07 -10.18 -4.56
N ALA A 52 -6.75 -11.14 -3.94
CA ALA A 52 -8.21 -11.22 -3.95
C ALA A 52 -8.83 -10.06 -3.16
N GLY A 53 -8.23 -9.68 -2.03
CA GLY A 53 -8.67 -8.55 -1.21
C GLY A 53 -8.57 -7.22 -1.95
N SER A 54 -7.43 -6.93 -2.58
CA SER A 54 -7.24 -5.72 -3.39
C SER A 54 -8.24 -5.65 -4.54
N PHE A 55 -8.44 -6.74 -5.28
CA PHE A 55 -9.45 -6.81 -6.33
C PHE A 55 -10.87 -6.60 -5.78
N ALA A 56 -11.20 -7.25 -4.66
CA ALA A 56 -12.51 -7.10 -4.01
C ALA A 56 -12.77 -5.67 -3.55
N MET A 57 -11.76 -4.93 -3.06
CA MET A 57 -11.91 -3.52 -2.67
C MET A 57 -12.18 -2.60 -3.87
N VAL A 58 -11.53 -2.84 -5.02
CA VAL A 58 -11.81 -2.10 -6.26
C VAL A 58 -13.24 -2.36 -6.72
N VAL A 59 -13.65 -3.64 -6.77
CA VAL A 59 -15.01 -4.04 -7.13
C VAL A 59 -16.04 -3.44 -6.16
N LEU A 60 -15.78 -3.52 -4.86
CA LEU A 60 -16.66 -2.97 -3.83
C LEU A 60 -16.82 -1.46 -3.99
N THR A 61 -15.73 -0.74 -4.25
CA THR A 61 -15.77 0.72 -4.49
C THR A 61 -16.64 1.04 -5.71
N GLY A 62 -16.49 0.27 -6.80
CA GLY A 62 -17.34 0.40 -8.00
C GLY A 62 -18.82 0.11 -7.71
N ILE A 63 -19.13 -0.95 -6.96
CA ILE A 63 -20.49 -1.29 -6.55
C ILE A 63 -21.09 -0.17 -5.69
N VAL A 64 -20.39 0.28 -4.65
CA VAL A 64 -20.86 1.33 -3.73
C VAL A 64 -21.11 2.64 -4.48
N TYR A 65 -20.26 2.97 -5.46
CA TYR A 65 -20.44 4.14 -6.31
C TYR A 65 -21.75 4.09 -7.12
N LEU A 66 -22.12 2.91 -7.64
CA LEU A 66 -23.35 2.71 -8.43
C LEU A 66 -24.60 2.57 -7.56
N LEU A 67 -24.46 2.11 -6.32
CA LEU A 67 -25.56 1.96 -5.37
C LEU A 67 -26.06 3.31 -4.83
N GLN A 68 -27.27 3.28 -4.24
CA GLN A 68 -27.84 4.44 -3.54
C GLN A 68 -26.96 4.93 -2.38
N LEU A 69 -26.13 4.04 -1.80
CA LEU A 69 -25.13 4.37 -0.79
C LEU A 69 -24.14 5.44 -1.28
N GLY A 70 -23.77 5.45 -2.57
CA GLY A 70 -22.90 6.47 -3.16
C GLY A 70 -23.52 7.87 -3.18
N LYS A 71 -24.85 7.99 -3.00
CA LYS A 71 -25.56 9.28 -2.92
C LYS A 71 -25.64 9.83 -1.49
N VAL A 72 -25.25 9.04 -0.48
CA VAL A 72 -25.34 9.44 0.92
C VAL A 72 -24.29 10.50 1.23
N ARG A 73 -24.72 11.61 1.82
CA ARG A 73 -23.85 12.69 2.26
C ARG A 73 -23.20 12.37 3.60
N ILE A 74 -21.88 12.23 3.62
CA ILE A 74 -21.10 12.02 4.84
C ILE A 74 -21.14 13.31 5.69
N GLY A 75 -21.53 13.19 6.96
CA GLY A 75 -21.68 14.32 7.89
C GLY A 75 -23.12 14.78 8.13
N GLY A 76 -24.12 14.14 7.51
CA GLY A 76 -25.54 14.42 7.69
C GLY A 76 -26.18 15.18 6.52
N GLU A 77 -27.52 15.24 6.49
CA GLU A 77 -28.28 15.79 5.36
C GLU A 77 -27.92 17.25 5.04
N ASN A 78 -27.68 18.06 6.07
CA ASN A 78 -27.36 19.48 5.95
C ASN A 78 -25.85 19.78 5.89
N ALA A 79 -24.99 18.77 5.82
CA ALA A 79 -23.55 18.99 5.76
C ALA A 79 -23.16 19.76 4.48
N LYS A 80 -22.22 20.69 4.63
CA LYS A 80 -21.65 21.45 3.52
C LYS A 80 -20.20 21.01 3.31
N PRO A 81 -19.73 20.89 2.05
CA PRO A 81 -18.32 20.58 1.79
C PRO A 81 -17.40 21.61 2.46
N MET A 82 -16.41 21.13 3.23
CA MET A 82 -15.41 22.00 3.86
C MET A 82 -14.43 22.59 2.85
N LEU A 83 -14.21 21.89 1.73
CA LEU A 83 -13.28 22.25 0.66
C LEU A 83 -14.03 22.35 -0.66
N SER A 84 -13.56 23.23 -1.56
CA SER A 84 -13.98 23.19 -2.95
C SER A 84 -13.49 21.89 -3.62
N LYS A 85 -14.18 21.44 -4.67
CA LYS A 85 -13.82 20.20 -5.38
C LYS A 85 -12.34 20.17 -5.83
N TRP A 86 -11.83 21.31 -6.29
CA TRP A 86 -10.42 21.44 -6.69
C TRP A 86 -9.46 21.30 -5.51
N ARG A 87 -9.74 21.98 -4.39
CA ARG A 87 -8.91 21.86 -3.18
C ARG A 87 -8.94 20.44 -2.62
N TRP A 88 -10.10 19.79 -2.64
CA TRP A 88 -10.22 18.39 -2.24
C TRP A 88 -9.40 17.45 -3.14
N PHE A 89 -9.48 17.63 -4.45
CA PHE A 89 -8.67 16.87 -5.41
C PHE A 89 -7.17 17.06 -5.16
N MET A 90 -6.72 18.30 -4.92
CA MET A 90 -5.32 18.58 -4.62
C MET A 90 -4.85 17.94 -3.31
N VAL A 91 -5.67 17.96 -2.25
CA VAL A 91 -5.35 17.27 -0.99
C VAL A 91 -5.23 15.77 -1.20
N ALA A 92 -6.17 15.16 -1.95
CA ALA A 92 -6.11 13.74 -2.29
C ALA A 92 -4.85 13.41 -3.11
N LEU A 93 -4.55 14.21 -4.13
CA LEU A 93 -3.36 14.05 -4.98
C LEU A 93 -2.07 14.12 -4.17
N CYS A 94 -1.91 15.13 -3.30
CA CYS A 94 -0.73 15.26 -2.44
C CYS A 94 -0.61 14.13 -1.41
N THR A 95 -1.74 13.58 -0.94
CA THR A 95 -1.73 12.45 0.00
C THR A 95 -1.30 11.16 -0.70
N THR A 96 -1.71 10.96 -1.96
CA THR A 96 -1.35 9.78 -2.75
C THR A 96 0.07 9.85 -3.32
N LEU A 97 0.54 11.04 -3.74
CA LEU A 97 1.91 11.30 -4.18
C LEU A 97 2.88 11.35 -2.97
N ALA A 98 2.92 10.27 -2.20
CA ALA A 98 3.86 10.10 -1.11
C ALA A 98 5.27 9.78 -1.64
N VAL A 99 6.25 9.74 -0.72
CA VAL A 99 7.65 9.36 -1.00
C VAL A 99 7.76 8.04 -1.79
N GLY A 100 6.82 7.11 -1.60
CA GLY A 100 6.77 5.85 -2.33
C GLY A 100 6.70 6.02 -3.85
N VAL A 101 5.93 6.98 -4.36
CA VAL A 101 5.81 7.23 -5.80
C VAL A 101 7.16 7.72 -6.36
N LEU A 102 7.87 8.59 -5.64
CA LEU A 102 9.16 9.12 -6.09
C LEU A 102 10.24 8.02 -6.24
N ILE A 103 10.22 7.02 -5.36
CA ILE A 103 11.19 5.92 -5.37
C ILE A 103 10.79 4.85 -6.40
N TRP A 104 9.54 4.39 -6.35
CA TRP A 104 9.13 3.20 -7.10
C TRP A 104 8.76 3.47 -8.55
N THR A 105 8.34 4.69 -8.92
CA THR A 105 8.03 5.01 -10.34
C THR A 105 9.22 4.86 -11.27
N THR A 106 10.44 5.01 -10.78
CA THR A 106 11.67 4.81 -11.56
C THR A 106 12.25 3.43 -11.34
N ALA A 107 12.29 2.96 -10.09
CA ALA A 107 12.92 1.69 -9.74
C ALA A 107 12.13 0.48 -10.25
N GLU A 108 10.80 0.47 -10.12
CA GLU A 108 9.98 -0.67 -10.49
C GLU A 108 10.04 -1.02 -11.99
N PRO A 109 9.80 -0.08 -12.94
CA PRO A 109 9.83 -0.44 -14.36
C PRO A 109 11.21 -0.93 -14.80
N LEU A 110 12.29 -0.39 -14.23
CA LEU A 110 13.64 -0.89 -14.48
C LEU A 110 13.82 -2.31 -13.91
N TYR A 111 13.35 -2.56 -12.69
CA TYR A 111 13.42 -3.88 -12.08
C TYR A 111 12.65 -4.93 -12.90
N ARG A 112 11.42 -4.60 -13.34
CA ARG A 112 10.58 -5.51 -14.15
C ARG A 112 11.10 -5.70 -15.58
N LEU A 113 11.82 -4.71 -16.12
CA LEU A 113 12.43 -4.80 -17.44
C LEU A 113 13.63 -5.77 -17.46
N TYR A 114 14.47 -5.72 -16.43
CA TYR A 114 15.70 -6.54 -16.36
C TYR A 114 15.57 -7.81 -15.53
N SER A 115 14.50 -7.94 -14.74
CA SER A 115 14.18 -9.14 -13.97
C SER A 115 12.68 -9.47 -14.11
N PRO A 116 12.23 -9.80 -15.33
CA PRO A 116 10.85 -10.23 -15.53
C PRO A 116 10.56 -11.52 -14.75
N PRO A 117 9.28 -11.81 -14.42
CA PRO A 117 8.92 -13.02 -13.69
C PRO A 117 9.32 -14.28 -14.44
N THR A 118 9.93 -15.23 -13.75
CA THR A 118 10.38 -16.51 -14.33
C THR A 118 9.23 -17.42 -14.76
N SER A 119 8.00 -17.14 -14.31
CA SER A 119 6.79 -17.85 -14.71
C SER A 119 6.31 -17.51 -16.13
N LEU A 120 6.83 -16.43 -16.73
CA LEU A 120 6.49 -16.01 -18.08
C LEU A 120 7.71 -16.16 -19.00
N PRO A 121 7.55 -16.61 -20.26
CA PRO A 121 8.64 -16.74 -21.23
C PRO A 121 9.04 -15.36 -21.79
N ILE A 122 9.47 -14.44 -20.93
CA ILE A 122 9.83 -13.07 -21.28
C ILE A 122 11.34 -12.90 -21.04
N GLU A 123 12.06 -12.54 -22.10
CA GLU A 123 13.49 -12.23 -22.02
C GLU A 123 13.72 -10.83 -21.44
N ALA A 124 14.72 -10.69 -20.57
CA ALA A 124 15.11 -9.41 -19.98
C ALA A 124 15.51 -8.39 -21.06
N GLY A 125 15.08 -7.13 -20.91
CA GLY A 125 15.37 -6.05 -21.87
C GLY A 125 14.61 -6.12 -23.21
N SER A 126 13.84 -7.19 -23.46
CA SER A 126 13.05 -7.36 -24.68
C SER A 126 11.89 -6.35 -24.78
N ALA A 127 11.30 -6.23 -25.98
CA ALA A 127 10.09 -5.43 -26.15
C ALA A 127 8.92 -5.94 -25.30
N ALA A 128 8.80 -7.26 -25.12
CA ALA A 128 7.79 -7.87 -24.26
C ALA A 128 7.99 -7.49 -22.77
N ALA A 129 9.25 -7.47 -22.30
CA ALA A 129 9.58 -7.04 -20.94
C ALA A 129 9.23 -5.57 -20.69
N LYS A 130 9.39 -4.68 -21.69
CA LYS A 130 8.96 -3.27 -21.58
C LYS A 130 7.45 -3.15 -21.37
N SER A 131 6.66 -3.85 -22.20
CA SER A 131 5.20 -3.85 -22.07
C SER A 131 4.74 -4.42 -20.74
N PHE A 132 5.38 -5.51 -20.29
CA PHE A 132 5.11 -6.11 -18.98
C PHE A 132 5.46 -5.17 -17.82
N ALA A 133 6.61 -4.51 -17.88
CA ALA A 133 7.06 -3.57 -16.85
C ALA A 133 6.07 -2.41 -16.68
N MET A 134 5.64 -1.79 -17.78
CA MET A 134 4.65 -0.71 -17.74
C MET A 134 3.29 -1.21 -17.23
N SER A 135 2.83 -2.37 -17.70
CA SER A 135 1.54 -2.94 -17.27
C SER A 135 1.53 -3.25 -15.77
N THR A 136 2.64 -3.77 -15.24
CA THR A 136 2.80 -4.07 -13.81
C THR A 136 2.87 -2.78 -12.99
N MET A 137 3.60 -1.76 -13.47
CA MET A 137 3.68 -0.46 -12.80
C MET A 137 2.31 0.22 -12.69
N PHE A 138 1.44 0.11 -13.71
CA PHE A 138 0.08 0.67 -13.64
C PHE A 138 -0.89 -0.16 -12.79
N LEU A 139 -0.57 -1.44 -12.56
CA LEU A 139 -1.37 -2.30 -11.69
C LEU A 139 -1.13 -1.99 -10.20
N HIS A 140 0.10 -1.63 -9.84
CA HIS A 140 0.49 -1.23 -8.48
C HIS A 140 0.16 0.24 -8.19
#